data_AF-A0A7K5VLI1-F1
#
_entry.id   AF-A0A7K5VLI1-F1
#
_cell.length_a   1.000
_cell.length_b   1.000
_cell.length_c   1.000
_cell.angle_alpha   90.00
_cell.angle_beta   90.00
_cell.angle_gamma   90.00
#
_symmetry.space_group_name_H-M   'P 1'
#
loop_
_entity.id
_entity.type
_entity.pdbx_description
1 polymer ?
#
loop_
_entity_poly.entity_id
_entity_poly.type
_entity_poly.pdbx_seq_one_letter_code
_entity_poly.pdbx_strand_id
1 'polypeptide(L)' 'QGTFASRVQLEDGAVRVEREVDGGLETLRLRLPAVLTADLRLNEPRYATLPNIMKAKKKPLELIPAGDLGVP' A
#
# COMPACT_ATOMS: atom_id res chain seq x y z
N GLN A 1 0.81 -11.58 5.41
CA GLN A 1 0.49 -10.14 5.55
C GLN A 1 1.67 -9.44 6.20
N GLY A 2 1.93 -8.18 5.85
CA GLY A 2 2.96 -7.34 6.48
C GLY A 2 2.37 -6.02 6.93
N THR A 3 1.93 -5.94 8.19
CA THR A 3 1.33 -4.71 8.75
C THR A 3 2.38 -3.78 9.36
N PHE A 4 2.07 -2.51 9.57
CA PHE A 4 2.99 -1.53 10.19
C PHE A 4 4.32 -1.39 9.44
N ALA A 5 4.28 -1.46 8.11
CA ALA A 5 5.48 -1.41 7.27
C ALA A 5 6.11 -0.01 7.33
N SER A 6 7.37 0.08 7.77
CA SER A 6 8.20 1.30 7.75
C SER A 6 9.21 1.29 6.60
N ARG A 7 9.43 0.15 5.95
CA ARG A 7 10.14 0.04 4.67
C ARG A 7 9.63 -1.14 3.85
N VAL A 8 9.57 -0.97 2.53
CA VAL A 8 9.17 -2.01 1.57
C VAL A 8 10.19 -2.07 0.42
N GLN A 9 10.67 -3.27 0.10
CA GLN A 9 11.55 -3.54 -1.04
C GLN A 9 10.99 -4.71 -1.84
N LEU A 10 10.77 -4.50 -3.13
CA LEU A 10 10.35 -5.57 -4.04
C LEU A 10 11.55 -6.44 -4.41
N GLU A 11 11.35 -7.74 -4.40
CA GLU A 11 12.31 -8.77 -4.80
C GLU A 11 11.65 -9.69 -5.83
N ASP A 12 12.42 -10.59 -6.44
CA ASP A 12 11.86 -11.56 -7.37
C ASP A 12 10.91 -12.55 -6.66
N GLY A 13 9.65 -12.53 -7.07
CA GLY A 13 8.56 -13.34 -6.49
C GLY A 13 8.21 -13.04 -5.02
N ALA A 14 8.78 -12.01 -4.41
CA ALA A 14 8.63 -11.71 -2.99
C ALA A 14 8.69 -10.21 -2.68
N VAL A 15 8.31 -9.86 -1.47
CA VAL A 15 8.48 -8.51 -0.92
C VAL A 15 9.14 -8.61 0.44
N ARG A 16 10.20 -7.81 0.64
CA ARG A 16 10.86 -7.63 1.92
C ARG A 16 10.29 -6.40 2.60
N VAL A 17 9.88 -6.56 3.86
CA VAL A 17 9.19 -5.53 4.63
C VAL A 17 9.87 -5.40 5.99
N GLU A 18 10.25 -4.18 6.35
CA GLU A 18 10.59 -3.84 7.74
C GLU A 18 9.34 -3.28 8.41
N ARG A 19 9.00 -3.79 9.59
CA ARG A 19 7.76 -3.51 10.31
C ARG A 19 8.07 -3.00 11.70
N GLU A 20 7.27 -2.07 12.18
CA GLU A 20 7.35 -1.62 13.57
C GLU A 20 6.64 -2.60 14.50
N VAL A 21 7.33 -2.98 15.57
CA VAL A 21 6.82 -3.78 16.67
C VAL A 21 7.24 -3.13 17.98
N ASP A 22 6.62 -3.49 19.10
CA ASP A 22 6.89 -2.84 20.39
C ASP A 22 8.38 -2.89 20.80
N GLY A 23 9.10 -3.93 20.38
CA GLY A 23 10.53 -4.13 20.64
C GLY A 23 11.49 -3.52 19.60
N GLY A 24 10.99 -2.79 18.59
CA GLY A 24 11.80 -2.18 17.53
C GLY A 24 11.34 -2.54 16.13
N LEU A 25 12.26 -3.06 15.31
CA LEU A 25 12.00 -3.39 13.90
C LEU A 25 12.09 -4.89 13.65
N GLU A 26 11.11 -5.42 12.93
CA GLU A 26 11.08 -6.80 12.44
C GLU A 26 11.18 -6.81 10.92
N THR A 27 12.08 -7.63 10.35
CA THR A 27 12.16 -7.82 8.90
C THR A 27 11.50 -9.12 8.49
N LEU A 28 10.52 -9.04 7.59
CA LEU A 28 9.85 -10.20 7.00
C LEU A 28 10.09 -10.26 5.49
N ARG A 29 10.12 -11.49 4.95
CA ARG A 29 10.07 -11.74 3.51
C ARG A 29 8.79 -12.51 3.20
N LEU A 30 7.92 -11.91 2.41
CA LEU A 30 6.61 -12.47 2.05
C LEU A 30 6.61 -12.86 0.57
N ARG A 31 6.13 -14.05 0.23
CA ARG A 31 5.90 -14.44 -1.17
C ARG A 31 4.74 -13.63 -1.75
N LEU A 32 4.85 -13.21 -3.00
CA LEU A 32 3.74 -12.56 -3.70
C LEU A 32 2.71 -13.61 -4.17
N PRO A 33 1.40 -13.28 -4.20
CA PRO A 33 0.80 -11.99 -3.81
C PRO A 33 0.74 -11.80 -2.29
N ALA A 34 0.94 -10.56 -1.82
CA ALA A 34 0.93 -10.22 -0.40
C ALA A 34 0.15 -8.92 -0.14
N VAL A 35 -0.48 -8.84 1.04
CA VAL A 35 -1.16 -7.64 1.54
C VAL A 35 -0.31 -6.97 2.62
N LEU A 36 -0.14 -5.65 2.51
CA LEU A 36 0.65 -4.82 3.41
C LEU A 36 -0.19 -3.66 3.96
N THR A 37 0.13 -3.18 5.17
CA THR A 37 -0.36 -1.89 5.68
C THR A 37 0.81 -0.96 5.95
N ALA A 38 0.65 0.33 5.64
CA ALA A 38 1.70 1.33 5.81
C ALA A 38 1.70 1.88 7.24
N ASP A 39 2.87 1.97 7.84
CA ASP A 39 3.11 2.82 9.02
C ASP A 39 3.43 4.27 8.57
N LEU A 40 3.28 5.24 9.49
CA LEU A 40 3.60 6.65 9.22
C LEU A 40 5.06 6.88 8.85
N ARG A 41 5.99 6.03 9.31
CA ARG A 41 7.42 6.14 9.00
C ARG A 41 7.79 5.60 7.62
N LEU A 42 6.85 5.04 6.87
CA LEU A 42 7.10 4.46 5.55
C LEU A 42 7.63 5.48 4.54
N ASN A 43 7.00 6.65 4.49
CA ASN A 43 7.33 7.70 3.54
C ASN A 43 6.67 9.03 3.94
N GLU A 44 7.20 10.13 3.39
CA GLU A 44 6.54 11.43 3.46
C GLU A 44 5.58 11.60 2.27
N PRO A 45 4.26 11.83 2.47
CA PRO A 45 3.33 12.06 1.38
C PRO A 45 3.67 13.36 0.62
N ARG A 46 3.86 13.25 -0.69
CA ARG A 46 4.09 14.44 -1.55
C ARG A 46 2.80 15.21 -1.82
N TYR A 47 2.92 16.53 -2.02
CA TYR A 47 1.81 17.34 -2.53
C TYR A 47 1.48 17.04 -4.00
N ALA A 48 0.20 17.05 -4.34
CA ALA A 48 -0.26 16.94 -5.72
C ALA A 48 -0.15 18.29 -6.43
N THR A 49 0.51 18.32 -7.59
CA THR A 49 0.62 19.54 -8.40
C THR A 49 -0.70 19.85 -9.12
N LEU A 50 -0.99 21.13 -9.38
CA LEU A 50 -2.19 21.55 -10.13
C LEU A 50 -2.38 20.82 -11.47
N PRO A 51 -1.34 20.63 -12.31
CA PRO A 51 -1.48 19.84 -13.54
C PRO A 51 -1.90 18.39 -13.28
N ASN A 52 -1.38 17.77 -12.21
CA ASN A 52 -1.73 16.38 -11.86
C ASN A 52 -3.16 16.28 -11.31
N ILE A 53 -3.64 17.29 -10.57
CA ILE A 53 -5.03 17.36 -10.12
C ILE A 53 -5.98 17.45 -11.31
N MET A 54 -5.67 18.28 -12.30
CA MET A 54 -6.49 18.40 -13.53
C MET A 54 -6.49 17.11 -14.36
N LYS A 55 -5.35 16.40 -14.44
CA LYS A 55 -5.27 15.08 -15.09
C LYS A 55 -6.04 14.00 -14.32
N ALA A 56 -5.99 14.01 -12.99
CA ALA A 56 -6.67 13.03 -12.15
C ALA A 56 -8.19 13.08 -12.34
N LYS A 57 -8.78 14.27 -12.51
CA LYS A 57 -10.22 14.45 -12.81
C LYS A 57 -10.69 13.75 -14.09
N LYS A 58 -9.78 13.49 -15.03
CA LYS A 58 -10.10 12.82 -16.31
C LYS A 58 -9.88 11.31 -16.26
N LYS A 59 -9.31 10.76 -15.17
CA LYS A 59 -9.11 9.31 -15.04
C LYS A 59 -10.47 8.65 -14.84
N PRO A 60 -10.74 7.50 -15.48
CA PRO A 60 -11.97 6.75 -15.25
C PRO A 60 -12.13 6.43 -13.76
N LEU A 61 -13.31 6.71 -13.22
CA LEU A 61 -13.73 6.31 -11.88
C LEU A 61 -14.82 5.27 -12.05
N GLU A 62 -14.48 4.01 -11.83
CA GLU A 62 -15.44 2.92 -11.87
C GLU A 62 -16.28 2.93 -10.59
N LEU A 63 -17.60 2.91 -10.73
CA LEU A 63 -18.54 2.82 -9.63
C LEU A 63 -19.15 1.43 -9.64
N ILE A 64 -18.77 0.61 -8.65
CA ILE A 64 -19.27 -0.75 -8.48
C ILE A 64 -20.22 -0.76 -7.28
N PRO A 65 -21.53 -1.01 -7.49
CA PRO A 65 -22.48 -1.26 -6.41
C PRO A 65 -22.02 -2.40 -5.50
N ALA A 66 -22.20 -2.26 -4.17
CA ALA A 66 -21.81 -3.29 -3.22
C ALA A 66 -22.49 -4.65 -3.49
N GLY A 67 -23.74 -4.63 -3.98
CA GLY A 67 -24.49 -5.85 -4.32
C GLY A 67 -23.88 -6.68 -5.46
N ASP A 68 -23.06 -6.07 -6.31
CA ASP A 68 -22.42 -6.74 -7.45
C ASP A 68 -21.19 -7.56 -7.01
N LEU A 69 -20.71 -7.36 -5.77
CA LEU A 69 -19.48 -8.00 -5.26
C LEU A 69 -19.72 -9.35 -4.57
N GLY A 70 -20.97 -9.80 -4.44
CA GLY A 70 -21.30 -11.11 -3.86
C GLY A 70 -20.89 -11.28 -2.38
N VAL A 71 -20.72 -10.17 -1.67
CA VAL A 71 -20.45 -10.13 -0.23
C VAL A 71 -21.78 -10.05 0.52
N PRO A 72 -22.04 -10.91 1.52
CA PRO A 72 -23.29 -10.91 2.28
C PRO A 72 -23.51 -9.65 3.11
#